data_AF-A0A3B1DPR9-F1
#
_entry.id   AF-A0A3B1DPR9-F1
#
_cell.length_a   1.000
_cell.length_b   1.000
_cell.length_c   1.000
_cell.angle_alpha   90.00
_cell.angle_beta   90.00
_cell.angle_gamma   90.00
#
_symmetry.space_group_name_H-M   'P 1'
#
loop_
_entity.id
_entity.type
_entity.pdbx_description
1 polymer ?
#
loop_
_entity_poly.entity_id
_entity_poly.type
_entity_poly.pdbx_seq_one_letter_code
_entity_poly.pdbx_strand_id
1 'polypeptide(L)'
;TELWARRCTKAGRIICATKHRDHATLIAEALDVIAASGWDVRKAATRLCCTQTQLVRLLAEHPPAFELLNRERETRGLRHLHSR
;
A
#
# COMPACT_ATOMS: atom_id res chain seq x y z
N THR A 1 -4.65 -2.94 -11.31
CA THR A 1 -5.03 -4.31 -11.70
C THR A 1 -6.54 -4.46 -11.59
N GLU A 2 -7.12 -5.53 -12.14
CA GLU A 2 -8.56 -5.81 -12.01
C GLU A 2 -8.97 -6.11 -10.56
N LEU A 3 -8.12 -6.83 -9.80
CA LEU A 3 -8.37 -7.13 -8.39
C LEU A 3 -8.43 -5.87 -7.53
N TRP A 4 -7.45 -4.96 -7.68
CA TRP A 4 -7.45 -3.68 -6.98
C TRP A 4 -8.71 -2.87 -7.28
N ALA A 5 -9.12 -2.79 -8.55
CA ALA A 5 -10.32 -2.05 -8.95
C ALA A 5 -11.61 -2.62 -8.34
N ARG A 6 -11.69 -3.94 -8.11
CA ARG A 6 -12.81 -4.59 -7.41
C ARG A 6 -12.81 -4.33 -5.90
N ARG A 7 -11.63 -4.05 -5.32
CA ARG A 7 -11.43 -3.90 -3.87
C ARG A 7 -11.36 -2.44 -3.43
N CYS A 8 -11.01 -1.53 -4.32
CA CYS A 8 -11.06 -0.09 -4.08
C CYS A 8 -12.39 0.48 -4.57
N THR A 9 -13.18 1.05 -3.66
CA THR A 9 -14.47 1.64 -4.04
C THR A 9 -14.28 2.90 -4.89
N LYS A 10 -15.35 3.33 -5.56
CA LYS A 10 -15.40 4.64 -6.24
C LYS A 10 -15.14 5.83 -5.31
N ALA A 11 -15.36 5.65 -4.00
CA ALA A 11 -15.05 6.63 -2.96
C ALA A 11 -13.59 6.54 -2.46
N GLY A 12 -12.76 5.71 -3.10
CA GLY A 12 -11.34 5.53 -2.78
C GLY A 12 -11.07 4.73 -1.51
N ARG A 13 -12.01 3.87 -1.09
CA ARG A 13 -11.85 3.02 0.10
C ARG A 13 -11.39 1.62 -0.28
N ILE A 14 -10.28 1.16 0.32
CA ILE A 14 -9.83 -0.22 0.21
C ILE A 14 -10.73 -1.11 1.08
N ILE A 15 -11.36 -2.13 0.49
CA ILE A 15 -12.25 -3.10 1.15
C ILE A 15 -11.67 -4.50 0.97
N CYS A 16 -10.82 -4.90 1.90
CA CYS A 16 -10.35 -6.27 2.03
C CYS A 16 -10.02 -6.56 3.50
N ALA A 17 -10.57 -7.64 4.05
CA ALA A 17 -10.18 -8.08 5.38
C ALA A 17 -8.85 -8.84 5.32
N THR A 18 -8.06 -8.77 6.39
CA THR A 18 -6.74 -9.44 6.50
C THR A 18 -6.81 -10.96 6.30
N LYS A 19 -7.90 -11.61 6.72
CA LYS A 19 -8.11 -13.07 6.54
C LYS A 19 -8.60 -13.45 5.14
N HIS A 20 -8.90 -12.49 4.28
CA HIS A 20 -9.40 -12.76 2.94
C HIS A 20 -8.26 -13.26 2.04
N ARG A 21 -8.53 -14.27 1.21
CA ARG A 21 -7.51 -14.88 0.32
C ARG A 21 -6.79 -13.87 -0.59
N ASP A 22 -7.51 -12.83 -1.00
CA ASP A 22 -7.01 -11.76 -1.88
C ASP A 22 -6.11 -10.74 -1.16
N HIS A 23 -5.99 -10.79 0.17
CA HIS A 23 -5.25 -9.80 0.97
C HIS A 23 -3.76 -9.78 0.62
N ALA A 24 -3.14 -10.95 0.52
CA ALA A 24 -1.74 -11.07 0.13
C ALA A 24 -1.48 -10.51 -1.28
N THR A 25 -2.40 -10.77 -2.22
CA THR A 25 -2.31 -10.23 -3.58
C THR A 25 -2.44 -8.71 -3.60
N LEU A 26 -3.35 -8.14 -2.80
CA LEU A 26 -3.47 -6.68 -2.69
C LEU A 26 -2.20 -6.04 -2.11
N ILE A 27 -1.57 -6.65 -1.11
CA ILE A 27 -0.29 -6.16 -0.58
C ILE A 27 0.80 -6.19 -1.66
N ALA A 28 0.90 -7.28 -2.42
CA ALA A 28 1.87 -7.39 -3.50
C ALA A 28 1.64 -6.30 -4.56
N GLU A 29 0.40 -6.13 -5.03
CA GLU A 29 0.05 -5.08 -6.02
C GLU A 29 0.30 -3.67 -5.48
N ALA A 30 0.02 -3.42 -4.19
CA ALA A 30 0.33 -2.16 -3.54
C ALA A 30 1.84 -1.89 -3.55
N LEU A 31 2.66 -2.89 -3.19
CA LEU A 31 4.11 -2.78 -3.18
C LEU A 31 4.68 -2.50 -4.57
N ASP A 32 4.17 -3.17 -5.61
CA ASP A 32 4.59 -2.93 -6.99
C ASP A 32 4.34 -1.47 -7.41
N VAL A 33 3.15 -0.93 -7.09
CA VAL A 33 2.83 0.46 -7.43
C VAL A 33 3.65 1.44 -6.58
N ILE A 34 3.92 1.13 -5.31
CA ILE A 34 4.79 1.95 -4.46
C ILE A 34 6.22 1.97 -5.00
N ALA A 35 6.78 0.82 -5.37
CA ALA A 35 8.10 0.71 -5.96
C ALA A 35 8.18 1.49 -7.29
N ALA A 36 7.18 1.34 -8.16
CA ALA A 36 7.06 2.09 -9.41
C ALA A 36 6.82 3.59 -9.20
N SER A 37 6.44 4.02 -8.00
CA SER A 37 6.31 5.41 -7.58
C SER A 37 7.54 5.93 -6.83
N GLY A 38 8.66 5.18 -6.84
CA GLY A 38 9.90 5.57 -6.17
C GLY A 38 9.79 5.54 -4.65
N TRP A 39 8.96 4.65 -4.11
CA TRP A 39 8.67 4.51 -2.67
C TRP A 39 7.99 5.73 -2.03
N ASP A 40 7.43 6.61 -2.87
CA ASP A 40 6.54 7.70 -2.45
C ASP A 40 5.09 7.20 -2.34
N VAL A 41 4.67 6.94 -1.10
CA VAL A 41 3.33 6.40 -0.80
C VAL A 41 2.22 7.39 -1.15
N ARG A 42 2.50 8.70 -1.20
CA ARG A 42 1.51 9.69 -1.64
C ARG A 42 1.23 9.54 -3.13
N LYS A 43 2.28 9.44 -3.95
CA LYS A 43 2.15 9.18 -5.39
C LYS A 43 1.47 7.84 -5.68
N ALA A 44 1.87 6.80 -4.94
CA ALA A 44 1.29 5.47 -5.08
C ALA A 44 -0.21 5.47 -4.75
N ALA A 45 -0.62 6.10 -3.65
CA ALA A 45 -2.01 6.19 -3.25
C ALA A 45 -2.88 6.89 -4.32
N THR A 46 -2.39 7.96 -4.92
CA THR A 46 -3.08 8.62 -6.06
C THR A 46 -3.28 7.67 -7.23
N ARG A 47 -2.26 6.88 -7.61
CA ARG A 47 -2.36 5.90 -8.71
C ARG A 47 -3.31 4.75 -8.39
N LEU A 48 -3.39 4.39 -7.12
CA LEU A 48 -4.28 3.35 -6.60
C LEU A 48 -5.68 3.86 -6.27
N CYS A 49 -5.95 5.14 -6.54
CA CYS A 49 -7.21 5.81 -6.26
C CYS A 49 -7.68 5.64 -4.80
N CYS A 50 -6.76 5.60 -3.85
CA CYS A 50 -7.06 5.49 -2.41
C CYS A 50 -6.36 6.59 -1.61
N THR A 51 -6.66 6.68 -0.31
CA THR A 51 -5.92 7.61 0.56
C THR A 51 -4.57 7.02 0.98
N GLN A 52 -3.59 7.89 1.25
CA GLN A 52 -2.28 7.48 1.77
C GLN A 52 -2.42 6.69 3.08
N THR A 53 -3.27 7.15 4.00
CA THR A 53 -3.50 6.49 5.30
C THR A 53 -4.04 5.08 5.12
N GLN A 54 -4.96 4.85 4.19
CA GLN A 54 -5.46 3.51 3.90
C GLN A 54 -4.37 2.60 3.32
N LEU A 55 -3.55 3.11 2.42
CA LEU A 55 -2.45 2.35 1.82
C LEU A 55 -1.39 1.96 2.87
N VAL A 56 -1.03 2.89 3.74
CA VAL A 56 -0.10 2.64 4.87
C VAL A 56 -0.67 1.59 5.82
N ARG A 57 -1.95 1.72 6.19
CA ARG A 57 -2.62 0.75 7.08
C ARG A 57 -2.69 -0.64 6.45
N LEU A 58 -3.02 -0.74 5.16
CA LEU A 58 -3.03 -2.01 4.43
C LEU A 58 -1.67 -2.72 4.53
N LEU A 59 -0.56 -2.00 4.32
CA LEU A 59 0.76 -2.61 4.45
C LEU A 59 1.14 -2.92 5.89
N ALA A 60 0.72 -2.09 6.86
CA ALA A 60 0.97 -2.34 8.27
C ALA A 60 0.28 -3.61 8.80
N GLU A 61 -0.77 -4.11 8.14
CA GLU A 61 -1.38 -5.41 8.45
C GLU A 61 -0.46 -6.61 8.12
N HIS A 62 0.59 -6.39 7.33
CA HIS A 62 1.61 -7.40 7.04
C HIS A 62 3.01 -6.83 7.36
N PRO A 63 3.53 -7.08 8.59
CA PRO A 63 4.77 -6.47 9.07
C PRO A 63 5.96 -6.56 8.10
N PRO A 64 6.23 -7.70 7.40
CA PRO A 64 7.32 -7.79 6.45
C PRO A 64 7.21 -6.80 5.27
N ALA A 65 5.99 -6.54 4.76
CA ALA A 65 5.78 -5.55 3.71
C ALA A 65 6.00 -4.12 4.22
N PHE A 66 5.58 -3.83 5.44
CA PHE A 66 5.76 -2.51 6.04
C PHE A 66 7.23 -2.21 6.34
N GLU A 67 7.98 -3.21 6.83
CA GLU A 67 9.43 -3.12 7.03
C GLU A 67 10.17 -2.92 5.71
N LEU A 68 9.82 -3.68 4.66
CA LEU A 68 10.37 -3.49 3.31
C LEU A 68 10.13 -2.06 2.81
N LEU A 69 8.90 -1.56 2.92
CA LEU A 69 8.55 -0.18 2.55
C LEU A 69 9.45 0.83 3.27
N ASN A 70 9.57 0.73 4.59
CA ASN A 70 10.37 1.68 5.36
C ASN A 70 11.85 1.60 5.06
N ARG A 71 12.41 0.39 4.92
CA ARG A 71 13.79 0.20 4.50
C ARG A 71 14.07 0.87 3.16
N GLU A 72 13.23 0.64 2.16
CA GLU A 72 13.41 1.23 0.83
C GLU A 72 13.19 2.74 0.80
N ARG A 73 12.38 3.28 1.71
CA ARG A 73 12.26 4.72 1.93
C ARG A 73 13.53 5.30 2.52
N GLU A 74 14.06 4.69 3.57
CA GLU A 74 15.27 5.13 4.25
C GLU A 74 16.49 5.11 3.32
N THR A 75 16.66 4.06 2.51
CA THR A 75 17.77 3.98 1.53
C THR A 75 17.73 5.10 0.48
N ARG A 76 16.57 5.74 0.30
CA ARG A 76 16.35 6.86 -0.63
C ARG A 76 16.25 8.21 0.09
N GLY A 77 16.58 8.27 1.39
CA GLY A 77 16.50 9.50 2.19
C GLY A 77 15.07 9.98 2.45
N LEU A 78 14.06 9.13 2.24
CA LEU A 78 12.66 9.44 2.55
C LEU A 78 12.37 9.16 4.03
N ARG A 79 11.46 9.94 4.60
CA ARG A 79 11.07 9.81 6.01
C ARG A 79 10.41 8.46 6.31
N HIS A 80 10.83 7.80 7.39
CA HIS A 80 10.18 6.60 7.92
C HIS A 80 8.67 6.82 8.19
N LEU A 81 7.85 5.80 7.95
CA LEU A 81 6.42 5.79 8.19
C LEU A 81 6.08 4.99 9.45
N HIS A 82 5.16 5.52 10.25
CA HIS A 82 4.63 4.83 11.43
C HIS A 82 3.19 4.39 11.17
N SER A 83 2.78 3.27 11.74
CA SER A 83 1.47 2.64 11.51
C SER A 83 0.30 3.24 12.32
N ARG A 84 0.45 4.45 12.90
CA ARG A 84 -0.59 5.07 13.75
C ARG A 84 -1.82 5.52 12.95
#